data_AF-A0AAD7S9Z8-F1
#
_entry.id   AF-A0AAD7S9Z8-F1
#
_cell.length_a   1.000
_cell.length_b   1.000
_cell.length_c   1.000
_cell.angle_alpha   90.00
_cell.angle_beta   90.00
_cell.angle_gamma   90.00
#
_symmetry.space_group_name_H-M   'P 1'
#
loop_
_entity.id
_entity.type
_entity.pdbx_description
1 polymer ?
#
loop_
_entity_poly.entity_id
_entity_poly.type
_entity_poly.pdbx_seq_one_letter_code
_entity_poly.pdbx_strand_id
1 'polypeptide(L)'
;MIVVLVGWPDVKEEAPLIAREYSPFRDEISVQNGVLFQGQKVIIPKSLRPEMLTRIHSSHIGGEACYRHAQETLYWPNMQTEIKDFVSTCSTCNVYAHNQQKETMLSHDLHVTSSPRHPKANGKAESAVKIAKNLLRKAAHDGDDPWKAILHWRNTPTENMGSSPAQRLMSRRLKTSIPATNKLLEPVVVVGVTEKLRH
;
A
#
# COMPACT_ATOMS: atom_id res chain seq x y z
N MET A 1 25.56 -8.14 2.28
CA MET A 1 26.27 -7.04 1.61
C MET A 1 27.41 -7.53 0.72
N ILE A 2 28.26 -8.45 1.18
CA ILE A 2 29.44 -8.92 0.42
C ILE A 2 29.09 -9.46 -0.98
N VAL A 3 28.06 -10.30 -1.11
CA VAL A 3 27.72 -10.97 -2.38
C VAL A 3 27.34 -10.01 -3.52
N VAL A 4 26.68 -8.90 -3.21
CA VAL A 4 26.25 -7.95 -4.26
C VAL A 4 27.41 -7.07 -4.74
N LEU A 5 28.43 -6.87 -3.91
CA LEU A 5 29.63 -6.08 -4.24
C LEU A 5 30.75 -6.94 -4.84
N VAL A 6 30.87 -8.21 -4.43
CA VAL A 6 31.93 -9.13 -4.82
C VAL A 6 31.52 -10.04 -5.99
N GLY A 7 30.21 -10.18 -6.23
CA GLY A 7 29.65 -11.07 -7.24
C GLY A 7 28.88 -12.22 -6.61
N TRP A 8 27.81 -12.65 -7.29
CA TRP A 8 27.02 -13.80 -6.90
C TRP A 8 27.73 -15.09 -7.34
N PRO A 9 27.82 -16.11 -6.48
CA PRO A 9 28.37 -17.40 -6.88
C PRO A 9 27.44 -18.07 -7.90
N ASP A 10 28.03 -18.88 -8.80
CA ASP A 10 27.29 -19.65 -9.80
C ASP A 10 26.40 -20.71 -9.14
N VAL A 11 26.87 -21.28 -8.03
CA VAL A 11 26.13 -22.24 -7.20
C VAL A 11 25.44 -21.51 -6.06
N LYS A 12 24.10 -21.60 -6.00
CA LYS A 12 23.27 -20.91 -4.99
C LYS A 12 23.66 -21.29 -3.56
N GLU A 13 24.04 -22.54 -3.33
CA GLU A 13 24.41 -23.08 -2.03
C GLU A 13 25.71 -22.48 -1.49
N GLU A 14 26.56 -21.93 -2.35
CA GLU A 14 27.79 -21.22 -1.94
C GLU A 14 27.50 -19.80 -1.44
N ALA A 15 26.33 -19.24 -1.77
CA ALA A 15 25.93 -17.96 -1.23
C ALA A 15 25.60 -18.08 0.27
N PRO A 16 25.92 -17.04 1.09
CA PRO A 16 25.46 -16.94 2.47
C PRO A 16 23.97 -17.20 2.59
N LEU A 17 23.53 -17.91 3.62
CA LEU A 17 22.14 -18.34 3.79
C LEU A 17 21.12 -17.20 3.61
N ILE A 18 21.43 -16.02 4.15
CA ILE A 18 20.60 -14.81 4.03
C ILE A 18 20.49 -14.28 2.60
N ALA A 19 21.48 -14.52 1.75
CA ALA A 19 21.51 -14.10 0.35
C ALA A 19 20.84 -15.12 -0.59
N ARG A 20 20.76 -16.41 -0.21
CA ARG A 20 20.19 -17.48 -1.04
C ARG A 20 18.75 -17.20 -1.46
N GLU A 21 17.95 -16.58 -0.60
CA GLU A 21 16.56 -16.20 -0.89
C GLU A 21 16.45 -15.16 -2.03
N TYR A 22 17.55 -14.44 -2.32
CA TYR A 22 17.61 -13.35 -3.29
C TYR A 22 18.29 -13.73 -4.61
N SER A 23 18.91 -14.92 -4.67
CA SER A 23 19.60 -15.45 -5.86
C SER A 23 18.76 -15.45 -7.16
N PRO A 24 17.44 -15.76 -7.15
CA PRO A 24 16.64 -15.80 -8.39
C PRO A 24 16.52 -14.46 -9.13
N PHE A 25 16.70 -13.34 -8.44
CA PHE A 25 16.57 -11.99 -9.00
C PHE A 25 17.84 -11.16 -8.74
N ARG A 26 18.97 -11.85 -8.56
CA ARG A 26 20.29 -11.25 -8.27
C ARG A 26 20.69 -10.15 -9.24
N ASP A 27 20.34 -10.29 -10.52
CA ASP A 27 20.67 -9.35 -11.59
C ASP A 27 19.84 -8.05 -11.51
N GLU A 28 18.73 -8.06 -10.77
CA GLU A 28 17.89 -6.88 -10.52
C GLU A 28 18.30 -6.13 -9.24
N ILE A 29 19.25 -6.68 -8.47
CA ILE A 29 19.67 -6.13 -7.19
C ILE A 29 20.79 -5.11 -7.40
N SER A 30 20.57 -3.90 -6.88
CA SER A 30 21.57 -2.83 -6.88
C SER A 30 21.83 -2.33 -5.46
N VAL A 31 23.00 -1.70 -5.27
CA VAL A 31 23.39 -1.05 -4.01
C VAL A 31 23.53 0.45 -4.26
N GLN A 32 22.90 1.27 -3.43
CA GLN A 32 23.08 2.71 -3.42
C GLN A 32 23.30 3.17 -1.99
N ASN A 33 24.44 3.82 -1.70
CA ASN A 33 24.80 4.30 -0.36
C ASN A 33 24.66 3.22 0.74
N GLY A 34 25.02 1.98 0.43
CA GLY A 34 24.92 0.84 1.37
C GLY A 34 23.50 0.26 1.53
N VAL A 35 22.50 0.80 0.85
CA VAL A 35 21.13 0.29 0.84
C VAL A 35 20.91 -0.58 -0.39
N LEU A 36 20.27 -1.73 -0.20
CA LEU A 36 19.95 -2.67 -1.27
C LEU A 36 18.59 -2.35 -1.91
N PHE A 37 18.53 -2.47 -3.23
CA PHE A 37 17.32 -2.23 -4.02
C PHE A 37 17.06 -3.37 -4.99
N GLN A 38 15.80 -3.76 -5.17
CA GLN A 38 15.35 -4.52 -6.33
C GLN A 38 14.61 -3.56 -7.27
N GLY A 39 15.24 -3.20 -8.39
CA GLY A 39 14.76 -2.10 -9.23
C GLY A 39 14.66 -0.78 -8.43
N GLN A 40 13.44 -0.30 -8.16
CA GLN A 40 13.19 0.91 -7.36
C GLN A 40 12.75 0.63 -5.92
N LYS A 41 12.60 -0.64 -5.53
CA LYS A 41 12.09 -1.06 -4.22
C LYS A 41 13.23 -1.28 -3.25
N VAL A 42 13.13 -0.74 -2.04
CA VAL A 42 14.10 -0.94 -0.97
C VAL A 42 13.98 -2.38 -0.46
N ILE A 43 15.09 -3.12 -0.44
CA ILE A 43 15.14 -4.45 0.16
C ILE A 43 15.25 -4.31 1.68
N ILE A 44 14.30 -4.90 2.40
CA ILE A 44 14.24 -4.82 3.87
C ILE A 44 14.92 -6.04 4.51
N PRO A 45 16.00 -5.83 5.30
CA PRO A 45 16.66 -6.88 6.07
C PRO A 45 15.73 -7.50 7.12
N LYS A 46 15.94 -8.78 7.47
CA LYS A 46 15.13 -9.51 8.46
C LYS A 46 14.98 -8.76 9.79
N SER A 47 16.02 -8.07 10.25
CA SER A 47 16.01 -7.28 11.49
C SER A 47 15.08 -6.06 11.47
N LEU A 48 14.79 -5.49 10.30
CA LEU A 48 13.94 -4.30 10.16
C LEU A 48 12.50 -4.64 9.76
N ARG A 49 12.21 -5.90 9.39
CA ARG A 49 10.86 -6.33 9.01
C ARG A 49 9.81 -6.07 10.10
N PRO A 50 10.05 -6.32 11.40
CA PRO A 50 9.05 -6.04 12.44
C PRO A 50 8.62 -4.57 12.47
N GLU A 51 9.59 -3.65 12.39
CA GLU A 51 9.31 -2.21 12.35
C GLU A 51 8.54 -1.83 11.08
N MET A 52 8.92 -2.39 9.92
CA MET A 52 8.22 -2.12 8.66
C MET A 52 6.79 -2.66 8.69
N LEU A 53 6.55 -3.84 9.26
CA LEU A 53 5.20 -4.40 9.43
C LEU A 53 4.31 -3.46 10.25
N THR A 54 4.81 -2.93 11.36
CA THR A 54 4.09 -1.92 12.17
C THR A 54 3.76 -0.67 11.34
N ARG A 55 4.73 -0.12 10.59
CA ARG A 55 4.52 1.08 9.76
C ARG A 55 3.50 0.83 8.64
N ILE A 56 3.61 -0.29 7.95
CA ILE A 56 2.69 -0.70 6.88
C ILE A 56 1.27 -0.85 7.41
N HIS A 57 1.12 -1.44 8.59
CA HIS A 57 -0.17 -1.73 9.20
C HIS A 57 -0.85 -0.52 9.88
N SER A 58 -0.12 0.56 10.16
CA SER A 58 -0.55 1.71 10.98
C SER A 58 -1.81 2.49 10.56
N SER A 59 -2.51 2.06 9.50
CA SER A 59 -3.75 2.67 9.03
C SER A 59 -4.94 1.70 9.03
N HIS A 60 -4.73 0.44 9.46
CA HIS A 60 -5.75 -0.62 9.54
C HIS A 60 -6.59 -0.77 8.25
N ILE A 61 -5.97 -0.52 7.09
CA ILE A 61 -6.58 -0.60 5.75
C ILE A 61 -6.86 -2.04 5.30
N GLY A 62 -6.41 -3.04 6.06
CA GLY A 62 -6.57 -4.47 5.77
C GLY A 62 -5.37 -5.08 5.04
N GLY A 63 -5.17 -6.39 5.16
CA GLY A 63 -3.93 -7.07 4.74
C GLY A 63 -3.59 -6.90 3.26
N GLU A 64 -4.58 -7.02 2.36
CA GLU A 64 -4.35 -6.86 0.92
C GLU A 64 -4.05 -5.40 0.55
N ALA A 65 -4.66 -4.44 1.23
CA ALA A 65 -4.35 -3.02 1.03
C ALA A 65 -2.97 -2.65 1.56
N CYS A 66 -2.61 -3.17 2.75
CA CYS A 66 -1.28 -3.06 3.34
C CYS A 66 -0.20 -3.60 2.39
N TYR A 67 -0.40 -4.79 1.84
CA TYR A 67 0.53 -5.37 0.86
C TYR A 67 0.62 -4.50 -0.39
N ARG A 68 -0.51 -4.08 -0.96
CA ARG A 68 -0.53 -3.24 -2.16
C ARG A 68 0.18 -1.91 -1.97
N HIS A 69 0.12 -1.34 -0.77
CA HIS A 69 0.87 -0.13 -0.45
C HIS A 69 2.37 -0.39 -0.29
N ALA A 70 2.75 -1.44 0.44
CA ALA A 70 4.15 -1.80 0.68
C ALA A 70 4.89 -2.18 -0.61
N GLN A 71 4.27 -2.97 -1.49
CA GLN A 71 4.90 -3.50 -2.71
C GLN A 71 5.32 -2.41 -3.71
N GLU A 72 4.81 -1.18 -3.57
CA GLU A 72 5.21 -0.06 -4.44
C GLU A 72 6.64 0.41 -4.18
N THR A 73 7.13 0.22 -2.96
CA THR A 73 8.37 0.86 -2.47
C THR A 73 9.30 -0.08 -1.72
N LEU A 74 8.79 -1.18 -1.19
CA LEU A 74 9.53 -2.15 -0.40
C LEU A 74 9.55 -3.52 -1.08
N TYR A 75 10.54 -4.32 -0.69
CA TYR A 75 10.61 -5.71 -1.07
C TYR A 75 11.32 -6.56 0.00
N TRP A 76 10.78 -7.75 0.24
CA TRP A 76 11.52 -8.88 0.81
C TRP A 76 10.82 -10.21 0.43
N PRO A 77 11.54 -11.34 0.47
CA PRO A 77 10.93 -12.66 0.25
C PRO A 77 9.79 -12.92 1.23
N ASN A 78 8.66 -13.44 0.74
CA ASN A 78 7.44 -13.73 1.51
C ASN A 78 6.74 -12.51 2.14
N MET A 79 7.03 -11.29 1.67
CA MET A 79 6.43 -10.05 2.19
C MET A 79 4.90 -10.06 2.25
N GLN A 80 4.22 -10.60 1.23
CA GLN A 80 2.75 -10.64 1.23
C GLN A 80 2.20 -11.49 2.38
N THR A 81 2.78 -12.67 2.59
CA THR A 81 2.38 -13.59 3.66
C THR A 81 2.66 -12.98 5.01
N GLU A 82 3.88 -12.47 5.24
CA GLU A 82 4.25 -11.83 6.51
C GLU A 82 3.33 -10.65 6.86
N ILE A 83 2.96 -9.82 5.87
CA ILE A 83 2.01 -8.72 6.08
C ILE A 83 0.63 -9.26 6.45
N LYS A 84 0.11 -10.26 5.73
CA LYS A 84 -1.22 -10.83 6.01
C LYS A 84 -1.30 -11.46 7.39
N ASP A 85 -0.27 -12.20 7.77
CA ASP A 85 -0.16 -12.83 9.11
C ASP A 85 -0.05 -11.76 10.20
N PHE A 86 0.71 -10.70 9.97
CA PHE A 86 0.78 -9.58 10.92
C PHE A 86 -0.61 -8.93 11.10
N VAL A 87 -1.31 -8.63 10.00
CA VAL A 87 -2.65 -8.01 10.07
C VAL A 87 -3.69 -8.94 10.73
N SER A 88 -3.61 -10.26 10.57
CA SER A 88 -4.57 -11.20 11.17
C SER A 88 -4.49 -11.24 12.70
N THR A 89 -3.35 -10.85 13.27
CA THR A 89 -3.17 -10.74 14.73
C THR A 89 -3.67 -9.41 15.32
N CYS A 90 -4.07 -8.45 14.48
CA CYS A 90 -4.55 -7.14 14.95
C CYS A 90 -6.00 -7.20 15.43
N SER A 91 -6.21 -6.87 16.71
CA SER A 91 -7.53 -6.79 17.34
C SER A 91 -8.48 -5.83 16.61
N THR A 92 -8.01 -4.62 16.27
CA THR A 92 -8.81 -3.60 15.58
C THR A 92 -9.22 -4.04 14.19
N CYS A 93 -8.32 -4.66 13.43
CA CYS A 93 -8.70 -5.22 12.12
C CYS A 93 -9.75 -6.32 12.27
N ASN A 94 -9.62 -7.18 13.27
CA ASN A 94 -10.54 -8.29 13.51
C ASN A 94 -11.93 -7.83 13.94
N VAL A 95 -12.03 -6.81 14.81
CA VAL A 95 -13.31 -6.21 15.25
C VAL A 95 -14.08 -5.64 14.06
N TYR A 96 -13.39 -4.91 13.18
CA TYR A 96 -14.02 -4.22 12.06
C TYR A 96 -14.07 -5.04 10.75
N ALA A 97 -13.60 -6.29 10.75
CA ALA A 97 -13.68 -7.19 9.59
C ALA A 97 -15.13 -7.56 9.23
N HIS A 98 -16.00 -7.62 10.23
CA HIS A 98 -17.38 -8.12 10.10
C HIS A 98 -18.46 -7.04 9.98
N ASN A 99 -18.14 -5.77 10.24
CA ASN A 99 -19.16 -4.71 10.33
C ASN A 99 -19.13 -3.76 9.12
N GLN A 100 -19.67 -4.24 7.99
CA GLN A 100 -19.91 -3.43 6.80
C GLN A 100 -21.39 -3.02 6.69
N GLN A 101 -21.97 -2.44 7.74
CA GLN A 101 -23.34 -1.91 7.68
C GLN A 101 -23.51 -0.94 6.50
N LYS A 102 -24.64 -1.06 5.79
CA LYS A 102 -25.08 -0.08 4.79
C LYS A 102 -25.52 1.17 5.55
N GLU A 103 -24.95 2.31 5.18
CA GLU A 103 -25.30 3.59 5.78
C GLU A 103 -26.39 4.30 4.97
N THR A 104 -27.33 4.93 5.66
CA THR A 104 -28.40 5.73 5.06
C THR A 104 -27.85 7.07 4.57
N MET A 105 -28.28 7.48 3.37
CA MET A 105 -27.83 8.72 2.71
C MET A 105 -28.14 9.97 3.53
N LEU A 106 -27.17 10.89 3.62
CA LEU A 106 -27.37 12.28 4.00
C LEU A 106 -27.08 13.14 2.76
N SER A 107 -28.09 13.86 2.27
CA SER A 107 -27.96 14.78 1.14
C SER A 107 -27.29 16.08 1.59
N HIS A 108 -26.45 16.66 0.73
CA HIS A 108 -25.77 17.96 0.93
C HIS A 108 -26.00 18.88 -0.28
N ASP A 109 -26.03 20.19 -0.05
CA ASP A 109 -26.65 21.24 -0.89
C ASP A 109 -25.90 21.67 -2.18
N LEU A 110 -25.09 20.79 -2.78
CA LEU A 110 -24.56 21.02 -4.15
C LEU A 110 -25.10 19.93 -5.07
N HIS A 111 -26.29 20.19 -5.63
CA HIS A 111 -27.07 19.20 -6.35
C HIS A 111 -26.86 19.33 -7.88
N VAL A 112 -26.03 18.46 -8.46
CA VAL A 112 -26.30 17.98 -9.82
C VAL A 112 -27.15 16.72 -9.64
N THR A 113 -28.46 16.87 -9.81
CA THR A 113 -29.43 15.79 -9.57
C THR A 113 -29.21 14.70 -10.60
N SER A 114 -28.70 13.54 -10.19
CA SER A 114 -28.96 12.33 -10.97
C SER A 114 -30.47 12.08 -10.90
N SER A 115 -31.07 11.62 -12.01
CA SER A 115 -32.53 11.38 -12.06
C SER A 115 -32.94 10.50 -10.87
N PRO A 116 -34.07 10.76 -10.16
CA PRO A 116 -34.48 10.06 -8.94
C PRO A 116 -34.54 8.52 -9.02
N ARG A 117 -34.42 7.95 -10.22
CA ARG A 117 -34.42 6.50 -10.51
C ARG A 117 -33.04 5.93 -10.89
N HIS A 118 -31.94 6.67 -10.74
CA HIS A 118 -30.57 6.25 -11.10
C HIS A 118 -29.57 6.29 -9.92
N PRO A 119 -29.79 5.51 -8.85
CA PRO A 119 -28.88 5.45 -7.69
C PRO A 119 -27.45 5.00 -8.05
N LYS A 120 -27.27 4.27 -9.16
CA LYS A 120 -25.93 3.86 -9.67
C LYS A 120 -24.98 5.03 -9.93
N ALA A 121 -25.49 6.23 -10.22
CA ALA A 121 -24.64 7.39 -10.52
C ALA A 121 -23.81 7.87 -9.30
N ASN A 122 -24.28 7.62 -8.06
CA ASN A 122 -23.61 8.07 -6.83
C ASN A 122 -22.83 6.97 -6.11
N GLY A 123 -22.91 5.71 -6.55
CA GLY A 123 -22.33 4.57 -5.81
C GLY A 123 -20.82 4.64 -5.57
N LYS A 124 -20.05 5.30 -6.45
CA LYS A 124 -18.60 5.51 -6.25
C LYS A 124 -18.30 6.51 -5.13
N ALA A 125 -19.09 7.58 -5.04
CA ALA A 125 -18.98 8.56 -3.95
C ALA A 125 -19.37 7.92 -2.61
N GLU A 126 -20.45 7.14 -2.59
CA GLU A 126 -20.91 6.41 -1.40
C GLU A 126 -19.84 5.43 -0.88
N SER A 127 -19.24 4.67 -1.80
CA SER A 127 -18.15 3.73 -1.46
C SER A 127 -16.96 4.46 -0.84
N ALA A 128 -16.58 5.63 -1.39
CA ALA A 128 -15.50 6.44 -0.86
C ALA A 128 -15.83 6.98 0.55
N VAL A 129 -17.06 7.45 0.78
CA VAL A 129 -17.52 7.90 2.11
C VAL A 129 -17.48 6.77 3.12
N LYS A 130 -17.94 5.56 2.74
CA LYS A 130 -17.89 4.38 3.60
C LYS A 130 -16.46 4.04 4.01
N ILE A 131 -15.52 4.05 3.05
CA ILE A 131 -14.11 3.82 3.32
C ILE A 131 -13.58 4.87 4.30
N ALA A 132 -13.80 6.15 4.03
CA ALA A 132 -13.32 7.24 4.89
C ALA A 132 -13.83 7.09 6.33
N LYS A 133 -15.13 6.86 6.52
CA LYS A 133 -15.72 6.66 7.85
C LYS A 133 -15.10 5.47 8.58
N ASN A 134 -14.85 4.36 7.89
CA ASN A 134 -14.21 3.19 8.48
C ASN A 134 -12.77 3.49 8.92
N LEU A 135 -12.00 4.23 8.12
CA LEU A 135 -10.66 4.66 8.52
C LEU A 135 -10.69 5.53 9.78
N LEU A 136 -11.61 6.50 9.82
CA LEU A 136 -11.78 7.38 10.98
C LEU A 136 -12.18 6.61 12.24
N ARG A 137 -13.11 5.64 12.14
CA ARG A 137 -13.52 4.80 13.27
C ARG A 137 -12.38 3.96 13.83
N LYS A 138 -11.57 3.35 12.96
CA LYS A 138 -10.43 2.53 13.38
C LYS A 138 -9.33 3.39 14.03
N ALA A 139 -9.02 4.54 13.44
CA ALA A 139 -8.09 5.49 14.01
C ALA A 139 -8.55 5.96 15.42
N ALA A 140 -9.84 6.29 15.56
CA ALA A 140 -10.40 6.68 16.86
C ALA A 140 -10.36 5.54 17.91
N HIS A 141 -10.55 4.29 17.48
CA HIS A 141 -10.47 3.13 18.38
C HIS A 141 -9.06 2.91 18.95
N ASP A 142 -8.02 3.11 18.13
CA ASP A 142 -6.62 2.88 18.54
C ASP A 142 -5.91 4.14 19.06
N GLY A 143 -6.63 5.28 19.12
CA GLY A 143 -6.05 6.56 19.49
C GLY A 143 -5.02 7.08 18.46
N ASP A 144 -5.11 6.61 17.23
CA ASP A 144 -4.19 6.93 16.13
C ASP A 144 -4.61 8.19 15.38
N ASP A 145 -3.66 8.82 14.68
CA ASP A 145 -3.94 10.01 13.86
C ASP A 145 -4.82 9.65 12.64
N PRO A 146 -6.03 10.21 12.53
CA PRO A 146 -6.91 9.93 11.39
C PRO A 146 -6.33 10.41 10.05
N TRP A 147 -5.50 11.45 10.06
CA TRP A 147 -4.88 11.98 8.83
C TRP A 147 -3.84 11.03 8.26
N LYS A 148 -3.08 10.35 9.12
CA LYS A 148 -2.19 9.25 8.73
C LYS A 148 -2.96 8.13 8.03
N ALA A 149 -4.13 7.73 8.54
CA ALA A 149 -4.93 6.69 7.90
C ALA A 149 -5.40 7.10 6.49
N ILE A 150 -5.89 8.34 6.34
CA ILE A 150 -6.29 8.89 5.04
C ILE A 150 -5.08 9.00 4.09
N LEU A 151 -3.93 9.42 4.60
CA LEU A 151 -2.69 9.53 3.82
C LEU A 151 -2.25 8.17 3.25
N HIS A 152 -2.23 7.12 4.07
CA HIS A 152 -1.89 5.78 3.60
C HIS A 152 -2.90 5.24 2.58
N TRP A 153 -4.20 5.44 2.82
CA TRP A 153 -5.23 5.07 1.83
C TRP A 153 -5.04 5.78 0.49
N ARG A 154 -4.76 7.09 0.51
CA ARG A 154 -4.49 7.87 -0.72
C ARG A 154 -3.26 7.37 -1.49
N ASN A 155 -2.31 6.73 -0.81
CA ASN A 155 -1.10 6.16 -1.42
C ASN A 155 -1.17 4.66 -1.66
N THR A 156 -2.30 4.01 -1.34
CA THR A 156 -2.51 2.61 -1.65
C THR A 156 -3.09 2.51 -3.06
N PRO A 157 -2.45 1.76 -3.98
CA PRO A 157 -3.04 1.47 -5.28
C PRO A 157 -4.47 0.94 -5.12
N THR A 158 -5.43 1.41 -5.91
CA THR A 158 -6.79 0.85 -5.92
C THR A 158 -6.79 -0.48 -6.69
N GLU A 159 -7.60 -1.45 -6.24
CA GLU A 159 -7.76 -2.73 -6.94
C GLU A 159 -8.17 -2.49 -8.40
N ASN A 160 -7.62 -3.27 -9.32
CA ASN A 160 -7.81 -3.17 -10.78
C ASN A 160 -7.35 -1.86 -11.45
N MET A 161 -6.99 -0.82 -10.70
CA MET A 161 -6.50 0.45 -11.25
C MET A 161 -4.99 0.43 -11.52
N GLY A 162 -4.23 -0.30 -10.71
CA GLY A 162 -2.75 -0.29 -10.74
C GLY A 162 -2.13 1.06 -10.34
N SER A 163 -2.94 1.99 -9.82
CA SER A 163 -2.53 3.32 -9.37
C SER A 163 -3.28 3.70 -8.10
N SER A 164 -2.67 4.56 -7.27
CA SER A 164 -3.29 5.10 -6.06
C SER A 164 -4.14 6.35 -6.34
N PRO A 165 -5.09 6.72 -5.46
CA PRO A 165 -5.82 7.98 -5.57
C PRO A 165 -4.90 9.20 -5.70
N ALA A 166 -3.80 9.28 -4.94
CA ALA A 166 -2.84 10.38 -5.01
C ALA A 166 -2.16 10.46 -6.38
N GLN A 167 -1.76 9.33 -6.95
CA GLN A 167 -1.16 9.31 -8.29
C GLN A 167 -2.14 9.75 -9.37
N ARG A 168 -3.44 9.44 -9.25
CA ARG A 168 -4.43 9.88 -10.24
C ARG A 168 -4.76 11.36 -10.13
N LEU A 169 -4.84 11.88 -8.90
CA LEU A 169 -5.25 13.26 -8.64
C LEU A 169 -4.10 14.25 -8.76
N MET A 170 -2.93 13.89 -8.21
CA MET A 170 -1.77 14.77 -8.06
C MET A 170 -0.60 14.34 -8.94
N SER A 171 -0.76 13.29 -9.75
CA SER A 171 0.32 12.70 -10.56
C SER A 171 1.55 12.31 -9.74
N ARG A 172 1.44 12.09 -8.43
CA ARG A 172 2.60 11.80 -7.59
C ARG A 172 2.24 10.93 -6.40
N ARG A 173 3.24 10.22 -5.88
CA ARG A 173 3.15 9.57 -4.56
C ARG A 173 3.44 10.60 -3.48
N LEU A 174 2.73 10.53 -2.35
CA LEU A 174 3.00 11.36 -1.19
C LEU A 174 3.97 10.64 -0.26
N LYS A 175 4.73 11.42 0.50
CA LYS A 175 5.61 10.87 1.53
C LYS A 175 4.76 10.29 2.66
N THR A 176 5.03 9.05 3.04
CA THR A 176 4.38 8.37 4.17
C THR A 176 5.43 7.91 5.18
N SER A 177 5.02 7.16 6.20
CA SER A 177 5.92 6.53 7.17
C SER A 177 6.76 5.39 6.57
N ILE A 178 6.40 4.91 5.37
CA ILE A 178 7.10 3.88 4.61
C ILE A 178 8.17 4.55 3.75
N PRO A 179 9.43 4.07 3.77
CA PRO A 179 10.48 4.66 2.97
C PRO A 179 10.21 4.47 1.48
N ALA A 180 10.43 5.53 0.70
CA ALA A 180 10.33 5.53 -0.75
C ALA A 180 11.54 6.26 -1.33
N THR A 181 11.97 5.85 -2.52
CA THR A 181 13.03 6.57 -3.24
C THR A 181 12.52 7.92 -3.76
N ASN A 182 13.40 8.91 -3.86
CA ASN A 182 13.04 10.22 -4.41
C ASN A 182 12.47 10.11 -5.83
N LYS A 183 13.04 9.21 -6.65
CA LYS A 183 12.55 8.91 -8.00
C LYS A 183 11.08 8.47 -8.03
N LEU A 184 10.63 7.69 -7.04
CA LEU A 184 9.21 7.27 -6.96
C LEU A 184 8.26 8.39 -6.51
N LEU A 185 8.79 9.48 -5.92
CA LEU A 185 8.06 10.65 -5.47
C LEU A 185 7.94 11.75 -6.54
N GLU A 186 8.69 11.62 -7.63
CA GLU A 186 8.62 12.54 -8.76
C GLU A 186 7.24 12.48 -9.43
N PRO A 187 6.71 13.61 -9.93
CA PRO A 187 5.43 13.62 -10.61
C PRO A 187 5.47 12.84 -11.93
N VAL A 188 4.57 11.88 -12.10
CA VAL A 188 4.33 11.10 -13.31
C VAL A 188 2.82 10.99 -13.55
N VAL A 189 2.37 11.40 -14.75
CA VAL A 189 0.96 11.31 -15.14
C VAL A 189 0.56 9.85 -15.36
N VAL A 190 -0.52 9.42 -14.72
CA VAL A 190 -1.10 8.08 -14.94
C VAL A 190 -1.99 8.13 -16.17
N VAL A 191 -1.63 7.38 -17.21
CA VAL A 191 -2.42 7.25 -18.45
C VAL A 191 -3.50 6.17 -18.34
N GLY A 192 -4.55 6.26 -19.15
CA GLY A 192 -5.59 5.22 -19.25
C GLY A 192 -6.56 5.16 -18.05
N VAL A 193 -6.60 6.21 -17.22
CA VAL A 193 -7.43 6.26 -16.01
C VAL A 193 -8.91 6.32 -16.36
N THR A 194 -9.26 7.10 -17.38
CA THR A 194 -10.65 7.32 -17.81
C THR A 194 -11.33 6.05 -18.30
N GLU A 195 -10.61 5.21 -19.00
CA GLU A 195 -11.04 3.92 -19.54
C GLU A 195 -11.30 2.94 -18.40
N LYS A 196 -10.38 2.86 -17.44
CA LYS A 196 -10.49 1.99 -16.26
C LYS A 196 -11.60 2.41 -15.29
N LEU A 197 -11.98 3.69 -15.28
CA LEU A 197 -13.09 4.19 -14.44
C LEU A 197 -14.46 3.98 -15.07
N ARG A 198 -14.56 3.63 -16.36
CA ARG A 198 -15.85 3.39 -17.04
C ARG A 198 -16.36 1.95 -16.86
N HIS A 199 -15.48 1.05 -16.46
CA HIS A 199 -15.79 -0.35 -16.12
C HIS A 199 -15.69 -0.57 -14.59
#